data_AF-A0A1Q6RTF6-F1
#
_entry.id   AF-A0A1Q6RTF6-F1
#
_cell.length_a   1.000
_cell.length_b   1.000
_cell.length_c   1.000
_cell.angle_alpha   90.00
_cell.angle_beta   90.00
_cell.angle_gamma   90.00
#
_symmetry.space_group_name_H-M   'P 1'
#
loop_
_entity.id
_entity.type
_entity.pdbx_description
1 polymer ?
#
loop_
_entity_poly.entity_id
_entity_poly.type
_entity_poly.pdbx_seq_one_letter_code
_entity_poly.pdbx_strand_id
1 'polypeptide(L)' 'MDHFELVSQYNPTGDQPQAIKANVIQQMNKPTLIIAHNKTLAAQLYGEFKEFFPNNAVEYFVS' A
#
# COMPACT_ATOMS: atom_id res chain seq x y z
N MET A 1 -5.32 9.02 18.19
CA MET A 1 -4.49 8.63 17.03
C MET A 1 -5.47 8.44 15.90
N ASP A 2 -5.61 9.45 15.06
CA ASP A 2 -6.62 9.45 13.99
C ASP A 2 -6.28 8.36 12.97
N HIS A 3 -7.08 7.29 13.01
CA HIS A 3 -6.98 6.16 12.10
C HIS A 3 -7.53 6.59 10.74
N PHE A 4 -6.64 6.84 9.78
CA PHE A 4 -7.02 7.07 8.39
C PHE A 4 -7.00 5.74 7.64
N GLU A 5 -8.17 5.18 7.41
CA GLU A 5 -8.37 4.04 6.52
C GLU A 5 -8.54 4.58 5.11
N LEU A 6 -7.56 4.35 4.22
CA LEU A 6 -7.71 4.70 2.81
C LEU A 6 -8.57 3.64 2.11
N VAL A 7 -9.89 3.73 2.31
CA VAL A 7 -10.87 2.90 1.61
C VAL A 7 -10.99 3.44 0.18
N SER A 8 -10.05 3.09 -0.67
CA SER A 8 -10.14 3.42 -2.09
C SER A 8 -11.10 2.43 -2.76
N GLN A 9 -12.29 2.91 -3.16
CA GLN A 9 -13.18 2.18 -4.09
C GLN A 9 -12.58 2.05 -5.51
N TYR A 10 -11.40 2.63 -5.73
CA TYR A 10 -10.72 2.59 -7.01
C TYR A 10 -10.00 1.25 -7.18
N ASN A 11 -10.56 0.39 -8.02
CA ASN A 11 -9.89 -0.81 -8.53
C ASN A 11 -9.11 -0.41 -9.79
N PRO A 12 -7.79 -0.13 -9.72
CA PRO A 12 -7.07 0.35 -10.88
C PRO A 12 -6.93 -0.82 -11.87
N THR A 13 -7.59 -0.74 -13.02
CA THR A 13 -7.44 -1.70 -14.11
C THR A 13 -6.31 -1.23 -15.02
N GLY A 14 -5.17 -1.94 -14.98
CA GLY A 14 -3.95 -1.70 -15.73
C GLY A 14 -2.81 -2.62 -15.25
N ASP A 15 -1.69 -2.70 -15.96
CA ASP A 15 -0.62 -3.67 -15.66
C ASP A 15 0.11 -3.42 -14.33
N GLN A 16 0.05 -2.19 -13.78
CA GLN A 16 0.72 -1.82 -12.53
C GLN A 16 -0.14 -0.94 -11.61
N PRO A 17 -1.24 -1.48 -11.04
CA PRO A 17 -2.13 -0.74 -10.14
C PRO A 17 -1.42 -0.19 -8.88
N GLN A 18 -0.30 -0.81 -8.48
CA GLN A 18 0.44 -0.51 -7.27
C GLN A 18 1.38 0.68 -7.44
N ALA A 19 1.92 0.90 -8.64
CA ALA A 19 2.68 2.11 -8.95
C ALA A 19 1.81 3.37 -8.80
N ILE A 20 0.53 3.27 -9.18
CA ILE A 20 -0.45 4.36 -9.00
C ILE A 20 -0.68 4.62 -7.51
N LYS A 21 -0.88 3.54 -6.71
CA LYS A 21 -1.07 3.66 -5.25
C LYS A 21 0.16 4.24 -4.56
N ALA A 22 1.37 3.84 -4.97
CA ALA A 22 2.63 4.37 -4.45
C ALA A 22 2.75 5.89 -4.70
N ASN A 23 2.49 6.35 -5.93
CA ASN A 23 2.53 7.78 -6.24
C ASN A 23 1.56 8.60 -5.37
N VAL A 24 0.34 8.09 -5.15
CA VAL A 24 -0.64 8.75 -4.26
C VAL A 24 -0.15 8.81 -2.81
N ILE A 25 0.42 7.71 -2.29
CA ILE A 25 1.00 7.68 -0.93
C ILE A 25 2.14 8.69 -0.80
N GLN A 26 3.03 8.75 -1.80
CA GLN A 26 4.15 9.68 -1.83
C GLN A 26 3.68 11.15 -1.82
N GLN A 27 2.66 11.48 -2.61
CA GLN A 27 2.10 12.83 -2.68
C GLN A 27 1.42 13.26 -1.38
N MET A 28 0.73 12.34 -0.71
CA MET A 28 0.07 12.65 0.57
C MET A 28 1.04 12.77 1.74
N ASN A 29 2.19 12.09 1.68
CA ASN A 29 3.24 12.09 2.71
C ASN A 29 2.69 11.86 4.13
N LYS A 30 1.81 10.87 4.27
CA LYS A 30 1.14 10.50 5.53
C LYS A 30 1.34 9.01 5.80
N PRO A 31 1.39 8.60 7.09
CA PRO A 31 1.29 7.19 7.45
C PRO A 31 0.05 6.57 6.80
N THR A 32 0.24 5.46 6.08
CA THR A 32 -0.82 4.81 5.30
C THR A 32 -0.93 3.35 5.69
N LEU A 33 -2.15 2.90 5.97
CA LEU A 33 -2.48 1.49 6.17
C LEU A 33 -3.07 0.90 4.89
N ILE A 34 -2.55 -0.24 4.44
CA ILE A 34 -3.05 -0.98 3.27
C ILE A 34 -3.62 -2.31 3.75
N ILE A 35 -4.90 -2.53 3.48
CA ILE A 35 -5.62 -3.76 3.85
C ILE A 35 -5.80 -4.62 2.60
N ALA A 36 -5.42 -5.90 2.69
CA ALA A 36 -5.57 -6.87 1.62
C ALA A 36 -6.47 -8.04 2.07
N HIS A 37 -7.27 -8.56 1.15
CA HIS A 37 -8.26 -9.59 1.44
C HIS A 37 -7.67 -11.01 1.64
N ASN A 38 -6.37 -11.20 1.41
CA ASN A 38 -5.69 -12.48 1.63
C ASN A 38 -4.19 -12.29 1.87
N LYS A 39 -3.56 -13.31 2.48
CA LYS A 39 -2.13 -13.28 2.89
C LYS A 39 -1.16 -13.25 1.70
N THR A 40 -1.48 -13.91 0.59
CA THR A 40 -0.63 -13.92 -0.62
C THR A 40 -0.51 -12.53 -1.23
N LEU A 41 -1.65 -11.84 -1.40
CA LEU A 41 -1.68 -10.48 -1.91
C LEU A 41 -0.99 -9.52 -0.93
N ALA A 42 -1.21 -9.69 0.38
CA ALA A 42 -0.55 -8.86 1.38
C ALA A 42 0.99 -8.97 1.31
N ALA A 43 1.52 -10.19 1.14
CA ALA A 43 2.95 -10.43 0.99
C ALA A 43 3.50 -9.84 -0.33
N GLN A 44 2.77 -10.00 -1.44
CA GLN A 44 3.14 -9.40 -2.72
C GLN A 44 3.23 -7.86 -2.62
N LEU A 45 2.19 -7.23 -2.06
CA LEU A 45 2.16 -5.79 -1.85
C LEU A 45 3.32 -5.33 -0.98
N TYR A 46 3.62 -6.03 0.11
CA TYR A 46 4.76 -5.69 0.97
C TYR A 46 6.08 -5.64 0.20
N GLY A 47 6.35 -6.63 -0.66
CA GLY A 47 7.54 -6.65 -1.51
C GLY A 47 7.60 -5.46 -2.46
N GLU A 48 6.52 -5.23 -3.22
CA GLU A 48 6.42 -4.11 -4.16
C GLU A 48 6.58 -2.74 -3.44
N PHE A 49 5.95 -2.56 -2.27
CA PHE A 49 6.08 -1.32 -1.50
C PHE A 49 7.48 -1.13 -0.90
N LYS A 50 8.19 -2.20 -0.54
CA LYS A 50 9.60 -2.10 -0.13
C LYS A 50 10.51 -1.66 -1.28
N GLU A 51 10.24 -2.12 -2.49
CA GLU A 51 10.96 -1.69 -3.69
C GLU A 51 10.65 -0.24 -4.07
N PHE A 52 9.37 0.18 -3.98
CA PHE A 52 8.98 1.56 -4.26
C PHE A 52 9.45 2.55 -3.18
N PHE A 53 9.56 2.12 -1.93
CA PHE A 53 9.90 2.98 -0.79
C PHE A 53 11.07 2.40 0.04
N PRO A 54 12.27 2.29 -0.54
CA PRO A 54 13.41 1.63 0.11
C PRO A 54 13.89 2.35 1.38
N ASN A 55 13.62 3.65 1.49
CA ASN A 55 14.03 4.49 2.62
C ASN A 55 12.91 4.72 3.65
N ASN A 56 11.72 4.14 3.46
CA ASN A 56 10.59 4.31 4.37
C ASN A 56 10.36 3.06 5.23
N ALA A 57 9.73 3.27 6.39
CA ALA A 57 9.23 2.17 7.22
C ALA A 57 8.01 1.54 6.54
N VAL A 58 8.24 0.45 5.82
CA VAL A 58 7.21 -0.44 5.29
C VAL A 58 7.19 -1.67 6.20
N GLU A 59 6.03 -1.95 6.80
CA GLU A 59 5.82 -3.04 7.76
C GLU A 59 4.72 -3.99 7.28
N TYR A 60 4.80 -5.25 7.70
CA TYR A 60 3.85 -6.30 7.35
C TYR A 60 3.24 -6.90 8.61
N PHE A 61 1.91 -6.84 8.72
CA PHE A 61 1.17 -7.38 9.85
C PHE A 61 0.09 -8.36 9.38
N VAL A 62 0.10 -9.57 9.93
CA VAL A 62 -0.90 -10.62 9.70
C VAL A 62 -1.27 -11.29 11.02
N SER A 63 -2.56 -11.59 11.20
CA SER A 63 -3.05 -12.44 12.30
C SER A 63 -3.52 -13.82 11.83
#